data_AF-A0A7E5WXK4-F1
#
_entry.id   AF-A0A7E5WXK4-F1
#
_cell.length_a   1.000
_cell.length_b   1.000
_cell.length_c   1.000
_cell.angle_alpha   90.00
_cell.angle_beta   90.00
_cell.angle_gamma   90.00
#
_symmetry.space_group_name_H-M   'P 1'
#
loop_
_entity.id
_entity.type
_entity.pdbx_description
1 polymer ?
#
loop_
_entity_poly.entity_id
_entity_poly.type
_entity_poly.pdbx_seq_one_letter_code
_entity_poly.pdbx_strand_id
1 'polypeptide(L)'
;MLDYQTLSKNGDLIMGPTEDCKLNGNHSVSNRKLPNFVNWNWSVIRKVLLWIVLSGLVACLGAIIGMVITIPKECNPDLPWYQGKIFYEVYPASFKDSNNDGTGDLKGILKKLDYIQDLGASAIRLNYIYQAHNYREQYTNITSLIQIDSSVGDLNDFRALVTEVHRRNMSLVLDLPVVSLAKSDSPSNFTHTILISNETVTNYVDITSAAIAFWSSEKVDGFYLKDLENFVDDNSFGRTLQLWKQMIGSDKILMVSESAYEKAKGDASNILLSRIDLIDIHIDLHEGINGLKDRINKVIAGTLWTKPHYPWVHWNIGNIHSERVSTKHVNNTLALIALEFVLPGTVSIFYGDEIGLGNVESDLHQHKYNKVPMTFSDENNNSVIDVSFNPVDKNPNYNFIDVIKSLSKVRSHTPTIYLRNIYKDGNVLKNMEIRKTEENLVVIERWYPRRNTCVFVGNLGSVSITTDLSTMFYGGTVIAGTNVSLVGEVIYFDKVTFPPNSAIVLKLEK
;
A
#
# COMPACT_ATOMS: atom_id res chain seq x y z
N MET A 1 40.81 51.45 16.63
CA MET A 1 41.23 52.10 17.88
C MET A 1 41.10 51.07 18.99
N LEU A 2 42.20 50.39 19.30
CA LEU A 2 42.47 49.67 20.54
C LEU A 2 43.91 49.15 20.39
N ASP A 3 44.80 49.95 20.94
CA ASP A 3 46.23 49.78 21.06
C ASP A 3 46.55 48.76 22.16
N TYR A 4 47.61 47.95 21.91
CA TYR A 4 48.63 47.31 22.78
C TYR A 4 48.24 46.89 24.23
N GLN A 5 48.76 45.83 24.86
CA GLN A 5 50.16 45.65 25.29
C GLN A 5 50.32 44.28 25.96
N THR A 6 51.38 43.55 25.66
CA THR A 6 51.96 42.55 26.56
C THR A 6 53.06 43.19 27.38
N LEU A 7 52.95 43.13 28.72
CA LEU A 7 53.94 43.62 29.68
C LEU A 7 55.27 42.86 29.56
N SER A 8 56.36 43.59 29.36
CA SER A 8 57.73 43.16 29.65
C SER A 8 57.99 43.25 31.15
N LYS A 9 58.76 42.28 31.68
CA LYS A 9 58.92 41.98 33.11
C LYS A 9 59.76 42.99 33.91
N ASN A 10 60.26 44.07 33.31
CA ASN A 10 61.30 44.93 33.91
C ASN A 10 60.99 46.43 33.98
N GLY A 11 59.72 46.87 33.87
CA GLY A 11 59.27 48.13 34.49
C GLY A 11 59.87 49.48 34.02
N ASP A 12 60.67 49.56 32.97
CA ASP A 12 61.23 50.84 32.50
C ASP A 12 60.43 51.45 31.33
N LEU A 13 59.93 52.67 31.55
CA LEU A 13 59.25 53.54 30.59
C LEU A 13 60.28 54.33 29.76
N ILE A 14 60.37 54.06 28.46
CA ILE A 14 61.05 54.94 27.51
C ILE A 14 60.01 55.42 26.49
N MET A 15 59.57 56.68 26.64
CA MET A 15 58.78 57.38 25.63
C MET A 15 59.66 57.69 24.42
N GLY A 16 59.33 57.12 23.26
CA GLY A 16 59.80 57.57 21.96
C GLY A 16 58.85 58.64 21.37
N PRO A 17 59.33 59.48 20.45
CA PRO A 17 58.64 60.70 20.02
C PRO A 17 57.32 60.39 19.29
N THR A 18 56.34 61.28 19.48
CA THR A 18 55.03 61.23 18.80
C THR A 18 55.19 61.47 17.31
N GLU A 19 55.22 60.42 16.50
CA GLU A 19 55.01 60.54 15.06
C GLU A 19 53.50 60.61 14.77
N ASP A 20 53.06 61.79 14.34
CA ASP A 20 51.76 62.05 13.72
C ASP A 20 51.56 61.14 12.49
N CYS A 21 51.05 59.93 12.70
CA CYS A 21 50.54 59.06 11.63
C CYS A 21 49.19 59.55 11.11
N LYS A 22 49.15 60.77 10.54
CA LYS A 22 48.13 61.13 9.57
C LYS A 22 48.53 60.51 8.22
N LEU A 23 47.95 59.36 7.91
CA LEU A 23 47.94 58.79 6.56
C LEU A 23 47.16 59.73 5.62
N ASN A 24 47.81 60.81 5.19
CA ASN A 24 47.36 61.66 4.10
C ASN A 24 47.58 60.90 2.79
N GLY A 25 46.54 60.21 2.32
CA GLY A 25 46.47 59.60 0.99
C GLY A 25 46.35 60.62 -0.14
N ASN A 26 47.07 61.74 -0.05
CA ASN A 26 47.06 62.79 -1.06
C ASN A 26 48.47 63.36 -1.24
N HIS A 27 49.39 62.51 -1.69
CA HIS A 27 50.67 62.94 -2.22
C HIS A 27 50.68 62.72 -3.74
N SER A 28 50.68 63.82 -4.49
CA SER A 28 51.07 63.85 -5.90
C SER A 28 52.58 63.62 -6.01
N VAL A 29 53.00 62.36 -5.89
CA VAL A 29 54.42 61.97 -6.03
C VAL A 29 54.73 61.73 -7.51
N SER A 30 55.31 62.74 -8.16
CA SER A 30 55.67 62.66 -9.59
C SER A 30 56.94 61.85 -9.89
N ASN A 31 57.71 61.38 -8.89
CA ASN A 31 59.03 60.77 -9.13
C ASN A 31 59.44 59.67 -8.12
N ARG A 32 58.69 58.57 -8.03
CA ARG A 32 59.28 57.28 -7.63
C ARG A 32 59.32 56.38 -8.85
N LYS A 33 60.49 55.83 -9.20
CA LYS A 33 60.58 54.70 -10.13
C LYS A 33 59.68 53.61 -9.55
N LEU A 34 58.51 53.42 -10.17
CA LEU A 34 57.60 52.38 -9.73
C LEU A 34 58.34 51.04 -9.86
N PRO A 35 58.24 50.15 -8.86
CA PRO A 35 58.94 48.87 -8.90
C PRO A 35 58.61 48.12 -10.20
N ASN A 36 59.57 47.38 -10.76
CA ASN A 36 59.51 46.84 -12.14
C ASN A 36 58.25 46.02 -12.50
N PHE A 37 57.47 45.54 -11.52
CA PHE A 37 56.17 44.94 -11.76
C PHE A 37 55.08 45.94 -12.23
N VAL A 38 55.34 47.25 -12.18
CA VAL A 38 54.46 48.31 -12.69
C VAL A 38 54.60 48.54 -14.20
N ASN A 39 55.69 48.04 -14.81
CA ASN A 39 55.81 47.98 -16.26
C ASN A 39 54.96 46.86 -16.89
N TRP A 40 54.29 46.05 -16.05
CA TRP A 40 53.28 45.12 -16.52
C TRP A 40 52.06 45.90 -17.01
N ASN A 41 51.42 45.42 -18.08
CA ASN A 41 50.21 46.01 -18.64
C ASN A 41 49.01 45.84 -17.68
N TRP A 42 49.03 46.54 -16.56
CA TRP A 42 48.03 46.52 -15.47
C TRP A 42 46.62 46.77 -15.98
N SER A 43 46.48 47.58 -17.04
CA SER A 43 45.19 47.82 -17.70
C SER A 43 44.58 46.55 -18.30
N VAL A 44 45.42 45.66 -18.84
CA VAL A 44 45.02 44.36 -19.40
C VAL A 44 44.75 43.37 -18.28
N ILE A 45 45.63 43.25 -17.29
CA ILE A 45 45.45 42.34 -16.15
C ILE A 45 44.13 42.63 -15.42
N ARG A 46 43.83 43.90 -15.15
CA ARG A 46 42.59 44.30 -14.48
C ARG A 46 41.35 43.95 -15.28
N LYS A 47 41.37 44.15 -16.60
CA LYS A 47 40.26 43.78 -17.49
C LYS A 47 40.08 42.26 -17.54
N VAL A 48 41.17 41.50 -17.65
CA VAL A 48 41.14 40.03 -17.67
C VAL A 48 40.59 39.48 -16.34
N LEU A 49 41.08 39.97 -15.20
CA LEU A 49 40.56 39.58 -13.89
C LEU A 49 39.07 39.90 -13.72
N LEU A 50 38.63 41.08 -14.16
CA LEU A 50 37.21 41.46 -14.12
C LEU A 50 36.34 40.48 -14.92
N TRP A 51 36.76 40.13 -16.15
CA TRP A 51 36.03 39.19 -16.99
C TRP A 51 36.07 37.76 -16.45
N ILE A 52 37.17 37.32 -15.83
CA ILE A 52 37.25 36.02 -15.15
C ILE A 52 36.26 35.96 -13.98
N VAL A 53 36.22 36.99 -13.14
CA VAL A 53 35.28 37.05 -12.00
C VAL A 53 33.85 37.08 -12.49
N LEU A 54 33.53 37.89 -13.52
CA LEU A 54 32.19 37.98 -14.09
C LEU A 54 31.76 36.64 -14.71
N SER A 55 32.65 35.99 -15.46
CA SER A 55 32.40 34.65 -16.01
C SER A 55 32.22 33.61 -14.90
N GLY A 56 32.97 33.70 -13.80
CA GLY A 56 32.81 32.83 -12.63
C GLY A 56 31.46 33.01 -11.96
N LEU A 57 31.00 34.25 -11.78
CA LEU A 57 29.67 34.55 -11.24
C LEU A 57 28.55 34.01 -12.13
N VAL A 58 28.67 34.17 -13.46
CA VAL A 58 27.71 33.61 -14.43
C VAL A 58 27.72 32.08 -14.38
N ALA A 59 28.88 31.44 -14.27
CA ALA A 59 28.99 29.99 -14.13
C ALA A 59 28.36 29.49 -12.83
N CYS A 60 28.59 30.15 -11.70
CA CYS A 60 27.95 29.84 -10.42
C CYS A 60 26.42 30.00 -10.49
N LEU A 61 25.94 31.07 -11.11
CA LEU A 61 24.49 31.28 -11.31
C LEU A 61 23.90 30.18 -12.19
N GLY A 62 24.58 29.82 -13.29
CA GLY A 62 24.19 28.71 -14.16
C GLY A 62 24.13 27.37 -13.40
N ALA A 63 25.11 27.09 -12.55
CA ALA A 63 25.14 25.89 -11.71
C ALA A 63 23.99 25.88 -10.68
N ILE A 64 23.69 27.01 -10.04
CA ILE A 64 22.57 27.12 -9.10
C ILE A 64 21.23 26.90 -9.83
N ILE A 65 21.03 27.55 -10.97
CA ILE A 65 19.82 27.36 -11.79
C ILE A 65 19.70 25.89 -12.22
N GLY A 66 20.79 25.28 -12.68
CA GLY A 66 20.82 23.86 -13.04
C GLY A 66 20.43 22.97 -11.86
N MET A 67 21.00 23.22 -10.68
CA MET A 67 20.66 22.47 -9.47
C MET A 67 19.17 22.64 -9.11
N VAL A 68 18.63 23.86 -9.12
CA VAL A 68 17.22 24.13 -8.81
C VAL A 68 16.28 23.44 -9.81
N ILE A 69 16.62 23.40 -11.10
CA ILE A 69 15.82 22.71 -12.12
C ILE A 69 15.86 21.19 -11.95
N THR A 70 17.00 20.63 -11.56
CA THR A 70 17.17 19.17 -11.40
C THR A 70 16.62 18.62 -10.09
N ILE A 71 16.30 19.46 -9.09
CA ILE A 71 15.72 19.00 -7.83
C ILE A 71 14.28 18.50 -8.07
N PRO A 72 13.96 17.24 -7.76
CA PRO A 72 12.60 16.74 -7.93
C PRO A 72 11.66 17.44 -6.95
N LYS A 73 10.57 17.99 -7.48
CA LYS A 73 9.54 18.67 -6.66
C LYS A 73 8.85 17.72 -5.69
N GLU A 74 8.73 16.45 -6.08
CA GLU A 74 8.07 15.41 -5.30
C GLU A 74 8.94 14.15 -5.23
N CYS A 75 8.93 13.47 -4.08
CA CYS A 75 9.57 12.17 -3.91
C CYS A 75 8.53 11.07 -4.10
N ASN A 76 8.28 10.67 -5.35
CA ASN A 76 7.44 9.50 -5.64
C ASN A 76 8.34 8.37 -6.13
N PRO A 77 8.55 7.31 -5.33
CA PRO A 77 9.24 6.13 -5.84
C PRO A 77 8.38 5.49 -6.93
N ASP A 78 9.04 4.96 -7.97
CA ASP A 78 8.38 4.04 -8.89
C ASP A 78 8.13 2.72 -8.16
N LEU A 79 6.89 2.26 -8.17
CA LEU A 79 6.44 1.11 -7.39
C LEU A 79 5.85 0.05 -8.32
N PRO A 80 6.06 -1.25 -8.03
CA PRO A 80 5.34 -2.31 -8.70
C PRO A 80 3.83 -2.12 -8.65
N TRP A 81 3.12 -2.66 -9.63
CA TRP A 81 1.68 -2.45 -9.83
C TRP A 81 0.83 -2.79 -8.60
N TYR A 82 1.30 -3.66 -7.70
CA TYR A 82 0.56 -4.11 -6.52
C TYR A 82 0.83 -3.27 -5.26
N GLN A 83 1.96 -2.56 -5.17
CA GLN A 83 2.35 -1.86 -3.94
C GLN A 83 1.58 -0.55 -3.80
N GLY A 84 0.83 -0.42 -2.71
CA GLY A 84 0.07 0.80 -2.42
C GLY A 84 -1.31 0.86 -3.05
N LYS A 85 -1.72 -0.18 -3.79
CA LYS A 85 -3.01 -0.25 -4.47
C LYS A 85 -4.13 -0.80 -3.58
N ILE A 86 -5.31 -0.88 -4.19
CA ILE A 86 -6.54 -1.40 -3.62
C ILE A 86 -6.92 -2.65 -4.40
N PHE A 87 -7.10 -3.76 -3.70
CA PHE A 87 -7.55 -5.04 -4.24
C PHE A 87 -9.05 -5.17 -3.95
N TYR A 88 -9.78 -5.80 -4.86
CA TYR A 88 -11.21 -6.11 -4.67
C TYR A 88 -11.38 -7.63 -4.68
N GLU A 89 -11.71 -8.21 -3.52
CA GLU A 89 -11.90 -9.65 -3.33
C GLU A 89 -13.32 -10.06 -3.72
N VAL A 90 -13.45 -10.96 -4.69
CA VAL A 90 -14.73 -11.38 -5.28
C VAL A 90 -14.92 -12.89 -5.14
N TYR A 91 -16.03 -13.26 -4.51
CA TYR A 91 -16.55 -14.63 -4.57
C TYR A 91 -17.53 -14.77 -5.75
N PRO A 92 -17.17 -15.51 -6.83
CA PRO A 92 -17.93 -15.53 -8.08
C PRO A 92 -19.41 -15.90 -7.90
N ALA A 93 -19.69 -17.00 -7.19
CA ALA A 93 -21.03 -17.57 -7.04
C ALA A 93 -22.05 -16.64 -6.35
N SER A 94 -21.58 -15.64 -5.59
CA SER A 94 -22.47 -14.69 -4.90
C SER A 94 -22.33 -13.26 -5.44
N PHE A 95 -21.55 -13.01 -6.49
CA PHE A 95 -21.32 -11.65 -6.97
C PHE A 95 -22.38 -11.21 -7.99
N LYS A 96 -22.46 -11.87 -9.14
CA LYS A 96 -23.45 -11.49 -10.16
C LYS A 96 -23.78 -12.66 -11.07
N ASP A 97 -25.06 -12.99 -11.14
CA ASP A 97 -25.59 -13.96 -12.10
C ASP A 97 -25.88 -13.25 -13.44
N SER A 98 -25.42 -13.85 -14.54
CA SER A 98 -25.64 -13.34 -15.89
C SER A 98 -26.63 -14.14 -16.74
N ASN A 99 -26.95 -15.38 -16.35
CA ASN A 99 -27.76 -16.34 -17.10
C ASN A 99 -29.08 -16.73 -16.37
N ASN A 100 -29.30 -16.20 -15.16
CA ASN A 100 -30.44 -16.45 -14.27
C ASN A 100 -30.56 -17.91 -13.80
N ASP A 101 -29.43 -18.61 -13.65
CA ASP A 101 -29.39 -19.97 -13.07
C ASP A 101 -29.32 -19.98 -11.53
N GLY A 102 -29.27 -18.79 -10.92
CA GLY A 102 -29.22 -18.61 -9.48
C GLY A 102 -27.81 -18.63 -8.89
N THR A 103 -26.76 -18.70 -9.71
CA THR A 103 -25.35 -18.67 -9.30
C THR A 103 -24.61 -17.55 -10.06
N GLY A 104 -23.73 -16.84 -9.36
CA GLY A 104 -22.89 -15.84 -10.00
C GLY A 104 -21.80 -16.46 -10.89
N ASP A 105 -21.56 -15.84 -12.04
CA ASP A 105 -20.68 -16.36 -13.09
C ASP A 105 -19.62 -15.32 -13.54
N LEU A 106 -18.62 -15.76 -14.31
CA LEU A 106 -17.54 -14.89 -14.79
C LEU A 106 -18.06 -13.76 -15.70
N LYS A 107 -19.15 -14.01 -16.44
CA LYS A 107 -19.82 -13.01 -17.28
C LYS A 107 -20.49 -11.92 -16.45
N GLY A 108 -21.01 -12.27 -15.28
CA GLY A 108 -21.56 -11.34 -14.32
C GLY A 108 -20.49 -10.41 -13.76
N ILE A 109 -19.32 -10.95 -13.42
CA ILE A 109 -18.15 -10.15 -13.02
C ILE A 109 -17.73 -9.22 -14.15
N LEU A 110 -17.66 -9.73 -15.39
CA LEU A 110 -17.33 -8.95 -16.59
C LEU A 110 -18.25 -7.73 -16.76
N LYS A 111 -19.56 -7.88 -16.53
CA LYS A 111 -20.55 -6.79 -16.61
C LYS A 111 -20.39 -5.73 -15.52
N LYS A 112 -19.68 -6.03 -14.42
CA LYS A 112 -19.47 -5.13 -13.27
C LYS A 112 -18.03 -4.66 -13.11
N LEU A 113 -17.17 -4.86 -14.12
CA LEU A 113 -15.79 -4.34 -14.09
C LEU A 113 -15.73 -2.82 -13.95
N ASP A 114 -16.66 -2.09 -14.58
CA ASP A 114 -16.72 -0.62 -14.49
C ASP A 114 -17.06 -0.17 -13.05
N TYR A 115 -17.91 -0.93 -12.35
CA TYR A 115 -18.21 -0.69 -10.94
C TYR A 115 -16.97 -0.86 -10.04
N ILE A 116 -16.23 -1.96 -10.24
CA ILE A 116 -15.00 -2.23 -9.49
C ILE A 116 -13.93 -1.16 -9.75
N GLN A 117 -13.79 -0.73 -11.00
CA GLN A 117 -12.85 0.32 -11.38
C GLN A 117 -13.24 1.69 -10.78
N ASP A 118 -14.53 2.02 -10.76
CA ASP A 118 -15.05 3.28 -10.21
C ASP A 118 -14.87 3.36 -8.68
N LEU A 119 -14.87 2.23 -7.97
CA LEU A 119 -14.45 2.16 -6.56
C LEU A 119 -12.97 2.49 -6.37
N GLY A 120 -12.16 2.49 -7.43
CA GLY A 120 -10.72 2.77 -7.41
C GLY A 120 -9.85 1.54 -7.18
N ALA A 121 -10.41 0.33 -7.26
CA ALA A 121 -9.64 -0.90 -7.20
C ALA A 121 -8.72 -1.01 -8.44
N SER A 122 -7.47 -1.41 -8.21
CA SER A 122 -6.48 -1.62 -9.28
C SER A 122 -6.24 -3.11 -9.57
N ALA A 123 -6.74 -4.00 -8.72
CA ALA A 123 -6.65 -5.42 -8.92
C ALA A 123 -7.90 -6.14 -8.41
N ILE A 124 -8.27 -7.22 -9.07
CA ILE A 124 -9.33 -8.13 -8.66
C ILE A 124 -8.67 -9.39 -8.13
N ARG A 125 -9.01 -9.75 -6.90
CA ARG A 125 -8.65 -11.04 -6.32
C ARG A 125 -9.86 -11.94 -6.42
N LEU A 126 -9.74 -12.98 -7.26
CA LEU A 126 -10.81 -13.93 -7.50
C LEU A 126 -10.62 -15.13 -6.59
N ASN A 127 -11.61 -15.39 -5.75
CA ASN A 127 -11.65 -16.60 -4.94
C ASN A 127 -11.78 -17.84 -5.87
N TYR A 128 -11.58 -19.03 -5.31
CA TYR A 128 -11.57 -20.33 -6.02
C TYR A 128 -12.56 -20.40 -7.19
N ILE A 129 -12.11 -20.62 -8.43
CA ILE A 129 -12.96 -20.82 -9.64
C ILE A 129 -12.95 -22.26 -10.16
N TYR A 130 -12.21 -23.12 -9.48
CA TYR A 130 -11.87 -24.45 -9.95
C TYR A 130 -13.04 -25.42 -9.80
N GLN A 131 -13.05 -26.45 -10.64
CA GLN A 131 -14.04 -27.51 -10.58
C GLN A 131 -14.06 -28.18 -9.20
N ALA A 132 -15.24 -28.26 -8.59
CA ALA A 132 -15.45 -28.86 -7.28
C ALA A 132 -16.65 -29.82 -7.31
N HIS A 133 -16.74 -30.72 -6.33
CA HIS A 133 -17.88 -31.65 -6.25
C HIS A 133 -19.22 -30.92 -6.11
N ASN A 134 -19.23 -29.83 -5.33
CA ASN A 134 -20.35 -28.93 -5.20
C ASN A 134 -19.79 -27.53 -4.98
N TYR A 135 -19.58 -26.76 -6.05
CA TYR A 135 -18.87 -25.49 -5.98
C TYR A 135 -19.51 -24.49 -5.02
N ARG A 136 -20.83 -24.26 -5.08
CA ARG A 136 -21.45 -23.21 -4.26
C ARG A 136 -21.26 -23.44 -2.74
N GLU A 137 -21.36 -24.69 -2.30
CA GLU A 137 -21.29 -25.03 -0.87
C GLU A 137 -19.91 -25.54 -0.43
N GLN A 138 -19.23 -26.29 -1.29
CA GLN A 138 -17.98 -27.01 -1.05
C GLN A 138 -16.90 -26.62 -2.08
N TYR A 139 -16.79 -25.34 -2.44
CA TYR A 139 -15.76 -24.81 -3.37
C TYR A 139 -14.32 -25.17 -2.98
N THR A 140 -14.05 -25.53 -1.72
CA THR A 140 -12.74 -25.98 -1.25
C THR A 140 -12.44 -27.45 -1.58
N ASN A 141 -13.47 -28.27 -1.87
CA ASN A 141 -13.32 -29.67 -2.25
C ASN A 141 -13.14 -29.82 -3.76
N ILE A 142 -11.95 -29.42 -4.22
CA ILE A 142 -11.60 -29.28 -5.64
C ILE A 142 -11.24 -30.63 -6.25
N THR A 143 -11.78 -30.91 -7.44
CA THR A 143 -11.46 -32.09 -8.24
C THR A 143 -10.35 -31.83 -9.25
N SER A 144 -10.26 -30.61 -9.77
CA SER A 144 -9.27 -30.21 -10.78
C SER A 144 -8.88 -28.75 -10.63
N LEU A 145 -7.58 -28.46 -10.53
CA LEU A 145 -7.04 -27.09 -10.42
C LEU A 145 -6.88 -26.37 -11.77
N ILE A 146 -7.16 -27.07 -12.88
CA ILE A 146 -6.95 -26.56 -14.25
C ILE A 146 -8.30 -26.24 -14.91
N GLN A 147 -9.35 -26.97 -14.53
CA GLN A 147 -10.69 -26.78 -15.08
C GLN A 147 -11.49 -25.80 -14.23
N ILE A 148 -12.25 -24.94 -14.89
CA ILE A 148 -13.21 -24.03 -14.26
C ILE A 148 -14.48 -24.82 -13.96
N ASP A 149 -15.13 -24.52 -12.84
CA ASP A 149 -16.42 -25.12 -12.52
C ASP A 149 -17.50 -24.68 -13.52
N SER A 150 -18.30 -25.64 -14.02
CA SER A 150 -19.33 -25.36 -15.03
C SER A 150 -20.41 -24.39 -14.56
N SER A 151 -20.62 -24.25 -13.24
CA SER A 151 -21.56 -23.27 -12.68
C SER A 151 -21.02 -21.84 -12.70
N VAL A 152 -19.70 -21.66 -12.84
CA VAL A 152 -19.03 -20.36 -12.84
C VAL A 152 -18.74 -19.88 -14.26
N GLY A 153 -18.46 -20.81 -15.17
CA GLY A 153 -18.25 -20.52 -16.59
C GLY A 153 -17.27 -21.48 -17.25
N ASP A 154 -16.72 -21.05 -18.39
CA ASP A 154 -15.69 -21.80 -19.12
C ASP A 154 -14.39 -21.00 -19.29
N LEU A 155 -13.40 -21.62 -19.92
CA LEU A 155 -12.09 -20.99 -20.14
C LEU A 155 -12.15 -19.80 -21.11
N ASN A 156 -13.12 -19.76 -22.03
CA ASN A 156 -13.28 -18.62 -22.94
C ASN A 156 -13.84 -17.42 -22.19
N ASP A 157 -14.79 -17.64 -21.29
CA ASP A 157 -15.34 -16.62 -20.40
C ASP A 157 -14.24 -16.04 -19.49
N PHE A 158 -13.35 -16.91 -19.00
CA PHE A 158 -12.16 -16.47 -18.25
C PHE A 158 -11.21 -15.62 -19.08
N ARG A 159 -10.87 -16.04 -20.30
CA ARG A 159 -9.99 -15.26 -21.20
C ARG A 159 -10.61 -13.90 -21.55
N ALA A 160 -11.92 -13.85 -21.75
CA ALA A 160 -12.65 -12.60 -21.96
C ALA A 160 -12.54 -11.69 -20.73
N LEU A 161 -12.71 -12.23 -19.53
CA LEU A 161 -12.54 -11.51 -18.27
C LEU A 161 -11.13 -10.93 -18.14
N VAL A 162 -10.09 -11.75 -18.31
CA VAL A 162 -8.67 -11.30 -18.24
C VAL A 162 -8.41 -10.16 -19.23
N THR A 163 -8.87 -10.31 -20.47
CA THR A 163 -8.69 -9.29 -21.52
C THR A 163 -9.33 -7.96 -21.14
N GLU A 164 -10.56 -7.97 -20.64
CA GLU A 164 -11.29 -6.75 -20.26
C GLU A 164 -10.78 -6.12 -18.95
N VAL A 165 -10.24 -6.92 -18.04
CA VAL A 165 -9.54 -6.45 -16.83
C VAL A 165 -8.26 -5.71 -17.22
N HIS A 166 -7.43 -6.31 -18.06
CA HIS A 166 -6.19 -5.68 -18.56
C HIS A 166 -6.46 -4.44 -19.41
N ARG A 167 -7.54 -4.42 -20.22
CA ARG A 167 -7.95 -3.24 -20.98
C ARG A 167 -8.24 -2.03 -20.08
N ARG A 168 -8.63 -2.27 -18.83
CA ARG A 168 -8.90 -1.23 -17.80
C ARG A 168 -7.67 -0.91 -16.94
N ASN A 169 -6.49 -1.44 -17.29
CA ASN A 169 -5.27 -1.30 -16.51
C ASN A 169 -5.44 -1.80 -15.06
N MET A 170 -6.24 -2.85 -14.90
CA MET A 170 -6.38 -3.60 -13.65
C MET A 170 -5.68 -4.95 -13.80
N SER A 171 -5.31 -5.55 -12.68
CA SER A 171 -4.69 -6.88 -12.63
C SER A 171 -5.62 -7.94 -12.05
N LEU A 172 -5.43 -9.20 -12.40
CA LEU A 172 -6.19 -10.34 -11.88
C LEU A 172 -5.29 -11.27 -11.07
N VAL A 173 -5.69 -11.53 -9.82
CA VAL A 173 -5.03 -12.46 -8.89
C VAL A 173 -5.98 -13.62 -8.60
N LEU A 174 -5.49 -14.86 -8.65
CA LEU A 174 -6.29 -16.03 -8.32
C LEU A 174 -5.92 -16.60 -6.96
N ASP A 175 -6.93 -16.96 -6.15
CA ASP A 175 -6.73 -17.86 -5.02
C ASP A 175 -6.41 -19.26 -5.57
N LEU A 176 -5.28 -19.82 -5.16
CA LEU A 176 -4.82 -21.13 -5.57
C LEU A 176 -4.46 -21.97 -4.33
N PRO A 177 -5.21 -23.04 -4.03
CA PRO A 177 -4.86 -23.93 -2.93
C PRO A 177 -3.63 -24.75 -3.27
N VAL A 178 -2.74 -24.83 -2.30
CA VAL A 178 -1.57 -25.69 -2.38
C VAL A 178 -1.98 -27.09 -1.95
N VAL A 179 -1.96 -28.03 -2.90
CA VAL A 179 -2.33 -29.43 -2.67
C VAL A 179 -1.09 -30.32 -2.53
N SER A 180 -0.05 -29.97 -3.27
CA SER A 180 1.19 -30.75 -3.39
C SER A 180 2.39 -29.83 -3.52
N LEU A 181 3.57 -30.36 -3.18
CA LEU A 181 4.86 -29.76 -3.48
C LEU A 181 5.64 -30.62 -4.47
N ALA A 182 6.60 -30.02 -5.18
CA ALA A 182 7.50 -30.73 -6.07
C ALA A 182 8.53 -31.56 -5.28
N LYS A 183 8.18 -32.81 -4.97
CA LYS A 183 9.05 -33.78 -4.28
C LYS A 183 10.02 -34.43 -5.27
N SER A 184 11.31 -34.52 -4.95
CA SER A 184 12.31 -35.19 -5.80
C SER A 184 12.30 -36.71 -5.73
N ASP A 185 11.73 -37.28 -4.67
CA ASP A 185 12.03 -38.67 -4.25
C ASP A 185 10.89 -39.67 -4.51
N SER A 186 9.83 -39.29 -5.22
CA SER A 186 8.78 -40.24 -5.60
C SER A 186 9.08 -40.85 -6.97
N PRO A 187 9.17 -42.19 -7.09
CA PRO A 187 9.22 -42.83 -8.40
C PRO A 187 7.92 -42.51 -9.15
N SER A 188 8.11 -41.90 -10.31
CA SER A 188 7.09 -41.38 -11.21
C SER A 188 6.02 -42.42 -11.57
N ASN A 189 4.84 -42.30 -10.98
CA ASN A 189 3.59 -42.82 -11.57
C ASN A 189 2.55 -41.69 -11.85
N PHE A 190 2.80 -40.45 -11.41
CA PHE A 190 1.92 -39.31 -11.64
C PHE A 190 2.71 -38.12 -12.21
N THR A 191 3.14 -38.23 -13.47
CA THR A 191 3.57 -37.05 -14.24
C THR A 191 2.32 -36.33 -14.74
N HIS A 192 2.03 -35.14 -14.22
CA HIS A 192 0.94 -34.33 -14.74
C HIS A 192 1.41 -33.69 -16.06
N THR A 193 0.88 -34.21 -17.16
CA THR A 193 1.14 -33.68 -18.50
C THR A 193 0.18 -32.53 -18.75
N ILE A 194 0.69 -31.30 -18.86
CA ILE A 194 -0.13 -30.17 -19.31
C ILE A 194 0.24 -29.83 -20.75
N LEU A 195 -0.79 -29.72 -21.59
CA LEU A 195 -0.72 -29.15 -22.93
C LEU A 195 -0.77 -27.62 -22.78
N ILE A 196 0.38 -26.96 -22.82
CA ILE A 196 0.46 -25.49 -22.83
C ILE A 196 0.50 -25.07 -24.29
N SER A 197 -0.63 -24.60 -24.81
CA SER A 197 -0.87 -24.35 -26.25
C SER A 197 -0.64 -25.61 -27.12
N ASN A 198 -1.11 -25.63 -28.37
CA ASN A 198 -1.18 -26.84 -29.20
C ASN A 198 0.18 -27.51 -29.55
N GLU A 199 1.31 -27.08 -28.98
CA GLU A 199 2.65 -27.53 -29.40
C GLU A 199 3.64 -27.86 -28.27
N THR A 200 3.38 -27.52 -26.98
CA THR A 200 4.34 -27.83 -25.90
C THR A 200 3.74 -28.72 -24.81
N VAL A 201 4.28 -29.94 -24.73
CA VAL A 201 3.98 -30.92 -23.67
C VAL A 201 5.03 -30.77 -22.58
N THR A 202 4.64 -30.24 -21.42
CA THR A 202 5.52 -30.13 -20.25
C THR A 202 5.03 -31.06 -19.15
N ASN A 203 5.93 -31.90 -18.63
CA ASN A 203 5.67 -32.80 -17.52
C ASN A 203 5.98 -32.09 -16.21
N TYR A 204 4.96 -31.90 -15.37
CA TYR A 204 5.12 -31.38 -14.02
C TYR A 204 5.06 -32.50 -12.99
N VAL A 205 5.88 -32.36 -11.96
CA VAL A 205 6.01 -33.34 -10.87
C VAL A 205 4.85 -33.23 -9.87
N ASP A 206 4.22 -32.05 -9.76
CA ASP A 206 3.06 -31.86 -8.89
C ASP A 206 1.97 -30.97 -9.54
N ILE A 207 0.74 -31.18 -9.09
CA ILE A 207 -0.48 -30.56 -9.62
C ILE A 207 -0.53 -29.04 -9.40
N THR A 208 0.02 -28.53 -8.29
CA THR A 208 0.05 -27.11 -7.95
C THR A 208 1.00 -26.37 -8.89
N SER A 209 2.21 -26.90 -9.09
CA SER A 209 3.17 -26.36 -10.06
C SER A 209 2.59 -26.33 -11.48
N ALA A 210 1.87 -27.39 -11.85
CA ALA A 210 1.19 -27.51 -13.13
C ALA A 210 0.09 -26.43 -13.28
N ALA A 211 -0.74 -26.23 -12.24
CA ALA A 211 -1.76 -25.18 -12.22
C ALA A 211 -1.16 -23.77 -12.34
N ILE A 212 -0.08 -23.46 -11.60
CA ILE A 212 0.61 -22.16 -11.70
C ILE A 212 1.09 -21.91 -13.12
N ALA A 213 1.70 -22.90 -13.77
CA ALA A 213 2.15 -22.78 -15.16
C ALA A 213 0.99 -22.51 -16.12
N PHE A 214 -0.11 -23.28 -15.97
CA PHE A 214 -1.29 -23.14 -16.81
C PHE A 214 -1.91 -21.74 -16.68
N TRP A 215 -2.24 -21.30 -15.47
CA TRP A 215 -2.86 -20.00 -15.23
C TRP A 215 -1.93 -18.82 -15.55
N SER A 216 -0.61 -19.00 -15.38
CA SER A 216 0.38 -18.03 -15.83
C SER A 216 0.37 -17.86 -17.35
N SER A 217 0.12 -18.94 -18.10
CA SER A 217 -0.04 -18.91 -19.56
C SER A 217 -1.36 -18.24 -20.00
N GLU A 218 -2.40 -18.33 -19.17
CA GLU A 218 -3.68 -17.63 -19.34
C GLU A 218 -3.62 -16.15 -18.87
N LYS A 219 -2.41 -15.60 -18.71
CA LYS A 219 -2.12 -14.19 -18.37
C LYS A 219 -2.69 -13.72 -17.02
N VAL A 220 -2.77 -14.60 -16.04
CA VAL A 220 -3.03 -14.20 -14.64
C VAL A 220 -1.83 -13.44 -14.07
N ASP A 221 -2.06 -12.36 -13.32
CA ASP A 221 -1.02 -11.47 -12.81
C ASP A 221 -0.47 -11.89 -11.44
N GLY A 222 -1.16 -12.78 -10.72
CA GLY A 222 -0.69 -13.27 -9.44
C GLY A 222 -1.46 -14.43 -8.86
N PHE A 223 -0.86 -15.04 -7.84
CA PHE A 223 -1.42 -16.19 -7.13
C PHE A 223 -1.38 -15.98 -5.63
N TYR A 224 -2.53 -16.11 -4.97
CA TYR A 224 -2.58 -16.30 -3.53
C TYR A 224 -2.53 -17.79 -3.23
N LEU A 225 -1.38 -18.24 -2.74
CA LEU A 225 -1.13 -19.60 -2.28
C LEU A 225 -1.88 -19.86 -0.96
N LYS A 226 -3.04 -20.50 -1.04
CA LYS A 226 -3.86 -20.90 0.11
C LYS A 226 -3.36 -22.22 0.69
N ASP A 227 -3.53 -22.40 2.00
CA ASP A 227 -3.13 -23.59 2.76
C ASP A 227 -1.61 -23.90 2.77
N LEU A 228 -0.78 -22.92 2.37
CA LEU A 228 0.67 -23.07 2.32
C LEU A 228 1.28 -23.37 3.71
N GLU A 229 0.63 -22.92 4.79
CA GLU A 229 1.00 -23.22 6.18
C GLU A 229 1.14 -24.72 6.46
N ASN A 230 0.38 -25.56 5.76
CA ASN A 230 0.43 -27.01 5.95
C ASN A 230 1.72 -27.64 5.41
N PHE A 231 2.44 -26.93 4.54
CA PHE A 231 3.61 -27.43 3.82
C PHE A 231 4.93 -26.77 4.24
N VAL A 232 4.90 -25.81 5.17
CA VAL A 232 6.09 -25.09 5.65
C VAL A 232 7.16 -26.03 6.23
N ASP A 233 6.74 -27.13 6.85
CA ASP A 233 7.63 -28.10 7.50
C ASP A 233 8.20 -29.14 6.52
N ASP A 234 7.78 -29.15 5.25
CA ASP A 234 8.28 -30.09 4.23
C ASP A 234 9.68 -29.66 3.74
N ASN A 235 10.61 -30.61 3.64
CA ASN A 235 11.96 -30.38 3.14
C ASN A 235 12.00 -29.77 1.72
N SER A 236 10.94 -29.99 0.93
CA SER A 236 10.81 -29.50 -0.44
C SER A 236 10.26 -28.08 -0.52
N PHE A 237 9.79 -27.49 0.60
CA PHE A 237 9.15 -26.18 0.67
C PHE A 237 10.00 -25.09 0.00
N GLY A 238 11.25 -24.96 0.46
CA GLY A 238 12.15 -23.91 -0.01
C GLY A 238 12.44 -23.97 -1.51
N ARG A 239 12.71 -25.18 -2.02
CA ARG A 239 12.96 -25.43 -3.43
C ARG A 239 11.71 -25.18 -4.28
N THR A 240 10.56 -25.67 -3.84
CA THR A 240 9.29 -25.52 -4.57
C THR A 240 8.91 -24.05 -4.68
N LEU A 241 9.05 -23.28 -3.60
CA LEU A 241 8.73 -21.85 -3.63
C LEU A 241 9.67 -21.07 -4.56
N GLN A 242 10.95 -21.42 -4.58
CA GLN A 242 11.89 -20.85 -5.54
C GLN A 242 11.53 -21.21 -6.98
N LEU A 243 11.12 -22.46 -7.25
CA LEU A 243 10.68 -22.91 -8.57
C LEU A 243 9.44 -22.12 -9.01
N TRP A 244 8.42 -21.99 -8.16
CA TRP A 244 7.22 -21.20 -8.49
C TRP A 244 7.56 -19.75 -8.80
N LYS A 245 8.42 -19.11 -8.00
CA LYS A 245 8.84 -17.73 -8.27
C LYS A 245 9.60 -17.60 -9.59
N GLN A 246 10.43 -18.59 -9.96
CA GLN A 246 11.10 -18.63 -11.26
C GLN A 246 10.12 -18.85 -12.42
N MET A 247 9.08 -19.66 -12.23
CA MET A 247 8.08 -19.98 -13.25
C MET A 247 7.18 -18.79 -13.59
N ILE A 248 6.76 -18.01 -12.59
CA ILE A 248 5.85 -16.88 -12.82
C ILE A 248 6.58 -15.62 -13.32
N GLY A 249 7.88 -15.50 -13.05
CA GLY A 249 8.72 -14.35 -13.42
C GLY A 249 8.67 -13.18 -12.42
N SER A 250 9.22 -12.05 -12.82
CA SER A 250 9.25 -10.81 -12.02
C SER A 250 7.95 -10.02 -12.03
N ASP A 251 7.15 -10.18 -13.09
CA ASP A 251 5.99 -9.32 -13.35
C ASP A 251 4.76 -9.76 -12.55
N LYS A 252 4.76 -11.05 -12.15
CA LYS A 252 3.69 -11.69 -11.40
C LYS A 252 4.02 -11.81 -9.92
N ILE A 253 2.97 -11.83 -9.10
CA ILE A 253 3.10 -11.86 -7.64
C ILE A 253 2.70 -13.19 -7.02
N LEU A 254 3.37 -13.55 -5.91
CA LEU A 254 2.94 -14.57 -4.97
C LEU A 254 2.50 -13.92 -3.66
N MET A 255 1.35 -14.35 -3.18
CA MET A 255 0.75 -13.93 -1.93
C MET A 255 0.51 -15.11 -1.00
N VAL A 256 0.67 -14.91 0.30
CA VAL A 256 0.50 -15.96 1.32
C VAL A 256 -0.29 -15.44 2.52
N SER A 257 -0.88 -16.36 3.29
CA SER A 257 -1.53 -16.07 4.55
C SER A 257 -0.51 -15.67 5.62
N GLU A 258 -0.94 -14.86 6.59
CA GLU A 258 -0.15 -14.62 7.80
C GLU A 258 0.17 -15.91 8.57
N SER A 259 -0.74 -16.89 8.58
CA SER A 259 -0.50 -18.19 9.22
C SER A 259 0.71 -18.92 8.65
N ALA A 260 0.91 -18.88 7.33
CA ALA A 260 2.10 -19.44 6.69
C ALA A 260 3.37 -18.67 7.09
N TYR A 261 3.29 -17.35 7.20
CA TYR A 261 4.39 -16.50 7.65
C TYR A 261 4.77 -16.75 9.12
N GLU A 262 3.80 -16.84 10.04
CA GLU A 262 4.06 -17.08 11.46
C GLU A 262 4.61 -18.49 11.73
N LYS A 263 4.21 -19.48 10.92
CA LYS A 263 4.71 -20.85 11.01
C LYS A 263 6.13 -20.99 10.45
N ALA A 264 6.49 -20.22 9.43
CA ALA A 264 7.81 -20.27 8.82
C ALA A 264 8.90 -19.72 9.75
N LYS A 265 9.74 -20.60 10.28
CA LYS A 265 10.87 -20.28 11.17
C LYS A 265 12.20 -20.71 10.56
N GLY A 266 13.29 -20.05 10.97
CA GLY A 266 14.64 -20.35 10.49
C GLY A 266 14.79 -20.17 8.98
N ASP A 267 15.31 -21.18 8.29
CA ASP A 267 15.59 -21.13 6.85
C ASP A 267 14.32 -20.96 6.02
N ALA A 268 13.22 -21.61 6.39
CA ALA A 268 11.93 -21.47 5.70
C ALA A 268 11.45 -20.00 5.72
N SER A 269 11.66 -19.30 6.83
CA SER A 269 11.32 -17.87 6.95
C SER A 269 12.13 -17.01 5.99
N ASN A 270 13.45 -17.23 5.92
CA ASN A 270 14.33 -16.49 5.01
C ASN A 270 13.96 -16.72 3.54
N ILE A 271 13.62 -17.96 3.17
CA ILE A 271 13.19 -18.29 1.81
C ILE A 271 11.85 -17.61 1.52
N LEU A 272 10.86 -17.72 2.40
CA LEU A 272 9.54 -17.08 2.26
C LEU A 272 9.68 -15.57 2.07
N LEU A 273 10.43 -14.90 2.95
CA LEU A 273 10.70 -13.46 2.90
C LEU A 273 11.44 -12.99 1.63
N SER A 274 12.08 -13.92 0.91
CA SER A 274 12.84 -13.61 -0.31
C SER A 274 12.14 -13.99 -1.61
N ARG A 275 11.01 -14.71 -1.54
CA ARG A 275 10.29 -15.24 -2.72
C ARG A 275 8.84 -14.79 -2.80
N ILE A 276 8.24 -14.43 -1.66
CA ILE A 276 6.87 -13.92 -1.59
C ILE A 276 6.87 -12.40 -1.77
N ASP A 277 5.85 -11.89 -2.46
CA ASP A 277 5.70 -10.46 -2.75
C ASP A 277 4.72 -9.79 -1.80
N LEU A 278 3.66 -10.50 -1.36
CA LEU A 278 2.63 -10.01 -0.44
C LEU A 278 2.33 -10.99 0.70
N ILE A 279 2.14 -10.46 1.90
CA ILE A 279 1.59 -11.21 3.04
C ILE A 279 0.24 -10.60 3.42
N ASP A 280 -0.77 -11.45 3.47
CA ASP A 280 -2.13 -11.09 3.86
C ASP A 280 -2.28 -11.05 5.37
N ILE A 281 -2.58 -9.88 5.93
CA ILE A 281 -2.71 -9.65 7.37
C ILE A 281 -4.15 -9.19 7.67
N HIS A 282 -4.84 -10.01 8.47
CA HIS A 282 -6.19 -9.71 8.92
C HIS A 282 -6.18 -8.80 10.15
N ILE A 283 -7.01 -7.76 10.10
CA ILE A 283 -7.27 -6.82 11.20
C ILE A 283 -8.71 -7.00 11.68
N ASP A 284 -8.88 -7.22 12.98
CA ASP A 284 -10.19 -7.23 13.65
C ASP A 284 -10.13 -6.40 14.93
N LEU A 285 -11.30 -5.91 15.37
CA LEU A 285 -11.53 -5.15 16.60
C LEU A 285 -11.91 -6.01 17.80
N HIS A 286 -11.72 -7.33 17.75
CA HIS A 286 -12.16 -8.25 18.81
C HIS A 286 -11.62 -7.86 20.20
N GLU A 287 -10.39 -7.37 20.30
CA GLU A 287 -9.75 -6.93 21.55
C GLU A 287 -9.87 -5.41 21.80
N GLY A 288 -10.80 -4.75 21.11
CA GLY A 288 -10.98 -3.30 21.13
C GLY A 288 -9.81 -2.54 20.51
N ILE A 289 -9.73 -1.24 20.80
CA ILE A 289 -8.74 -0.34 20.18
C ILE A 289 -7.32 -0.62 20.65
N ASN A 290 -7.13 -1.01 21.91
CA ASN A 290 -5.81 -1.34 22.43
C ASN A 290 -5.24 -2.57 21.71
N GLY A 291 -6.03 -3.62 21.54
CA GLY A 291 -5.62 -4.80 20.78
C GLY A 291 -5.34 -4.48 19.31
N LEU A 292 -6.19 -3.66 18.68
CA LEU A 292 -5.95 -3.15 17.32
C LEU A 292 -4.61 -2.40 17.20
N LYS A 293 -4.32 -1.50 18.15
CA LYS A 293 -3.08 -0.74 18.19
C LYS A 293 -1.88 -1.67 18.37
N ASP A 294 -1.95 -2.61 19.30
CA ASP A 294 -0.87 -3.55 19.59
C ASP A 294 -0.63 -4.47 18.39
N ARG A 295 -1.69 -4.88 17.71
CA ARG A 295 -1.64 -5.63 16.45
C ARG A 295 -0.92 -4.87 15.34
N ILE A 296 -1.31 -3.63 15.07
CA ILE A 296 -0.66 -2.81 14.03
C ILE A 296 0.80 -2.54 14.40
N ASN A 297 1.09 -2.22 15.67
CA ASN A 297 2.46 -2.01 16.13
C ASN A 297 3.31 -3.27 16.03
N LYS A 298 2.78 -4.46 16.34
CA LYS A 298 3.48 -5.75 16.18
C LYS A 298 3.92 -5.97 14.74
N VAL A 299 3.04 -5.67 13.78
CA VAL A 299 3.32 -5.82 12.35
C VAL A 299 4.37 -4.81 11.89
N ILE A 300 4.18 -3.52 12.21
CA ILE A 300 5.09 -2.43 11.78
C ILE A 300 6.47 -2.53 12.43
N ALA A 301 6.56 -2.97 13.69
CA ALA A 301 7.83 -3.20 14.37
C ALA A 301 8.46 -4.56 14.02
N GLY A 302 7.77 -5.40 13.24
CA GLY A 302 8.18 -6.74 12.89
C GLY A 302 9.21 -6.81 11.76
N THR A 303 9.63 -8.04 11.44
CA THR A 303 10.66 -8.33 10.45
C THR A 303 10.34 -7.77 9.06
N LEU A 304 9.06 -7.68 8.68
CA LEU A 304 8.60 -7.21 7.36
C LEU A 304 9.00 -5.75 7.04
N TRP A 305 9.30 -4.93 8.06
CA TRP A 305 9.72 -3.53 7.90
C TRP A 305 11.24 -3.35 7.88
N THR A 306 12.02 -4.41 8.14
CA THR A 306 13.49 -4.32 8.30
C THR A 306 14.22 -4.12 6.97
N LYS A 307 13.76 -4.74 5.88
CA LYS A 307 14.41 -4.67 4.56
C LYS A 307 13.44 -4.25 3.46
N PRO A 308 13.91 -3.49 2.43
CA PRO A 308 13.06 -3.03 1.32
C PRO A 308 12.48 -4.14 0.47
N HIS A 309 13.26 -5.19 0.22
CA HIS A 309 12.86 -6.29 -0.65
C HIS A 309 12.02 -7.37 0.05
N TYR A 310 11.70 -7.19 1.35
CA TYR A 310 10.82 -8.10 2.06
C TYR A 310 9.36 -7.90 1.63
N PRO A 311 8.52 -8.93 1.80
CA PRO A 311 7.16 -8.94 1.28
C PRO A 311 6.40 -7.72 1.75
N TRP A 312 5.62 -7.17 0.83
CA TRP A 312 4.75 -6.05 1.11
C TRP A 312 3.56 -6.54 1.94
N VAL A 313 3.01 -5.66 2.79
CA VAL A 313 1.83 -6.03 3.58
C VAL A 313 0.57 -5.72 2.80
N HIS A 314 -0.30 -6.71 2.74
CA HIS A 314 -1.67 -6.60 2.29
C HIS A 314 -2.58 -6.65 3.50
N TRP A 315 -3.35 -5.59 3.74
CA TRP A 315 -4.30 -5.50 4.83
C TRP A 315 -5.67 -5.98 4.36
N ASN A 316 -6.39 -6.66 5.24
CA ASN A 316 -7.80 -6.93 5.07
C ASN A 316 -8.52 -6.85 6.43
N ILE A 317 -9.75 -6.33 6.43
CA ILE A 317 -10.66 -6.36 7.59
C ILE A 317 -11.72 -7.45 7.49
N GLY A 318 -11.93 -7.97 6.28
CA GLY A 318 -12.94 -8.97 5.96
C GLY A 318 -12.47 -9.85 4.81
N ASN A 319 -12.86 -11.11 4.83
CA ASN A 319 -12.57 -12.11 3.80
C ASN A 319 -13.65 -13.20 3.77
N ILE A 320 -13.55 -14.12 2.81
CA ILE A 320 -14.47 -15.26 2.65
C ILE A 320 -14.51 -16.25 3.83
N HIS A 321 -13.56 -16.23 4.76
CA HIS A 321 -13.53 -17.12 5.93
C HIS A 321 -13.96 -16.42 7.22
N SER A 322 -13.95 -15.09 7.25
CA SER A 322 -14.36 -14.28 8.39
C SER A 322 -15.81 -13.84 8.30
N GLU A 323 -16.45 -13.68 9.44
CA GLU A 323 -17.72 -12.96 9.53
C GLU A 323 -17.63 -11.54 8.93
N ARG A 324 -18.70 -11.05 8.27
CA ARG A 324 -18.71 -9.70 7.69
C ARG A 324 -18.56 -8.62 8.75
N VAL A 325 -17.81 -7.57 8.42
CA VAL A 325 -17.50 -6.46 9.32
C VAL A 325 -18.74 -5.70 9.76
N SER A 326 -19.73 -5.57 8.88
CA SER A 326 -21.03 -4.94 9.16
C SER A 326 -21.93 -5.72 10.13
N THR A 327 -21.67 -7.02 10.32
CA THR A 327 -22.36 -7.84 11.33
C THR A 327 -21.61 -7.77 12.65
N LYS A 328 -20.28 -7.98 12.62
CA LYS A 328 -19.42 -7.88 13.81
C LYS A 328 -19.44 -6.49 14.46
N HIS A 329 -19.31 -5.46 13.63
CA HIS A 329 -19.07 -4.07 14.03
C HIS A 329 -20.07 -3.14 13.35
N VAL A 330 -21.37 -3.33 13.64
CA VAL A 330 -22.51 -2.71 12.94
C VAL A 330 -22.36 -1.21 12.70
N ASN A 331 -21.89 -0.47 13.71
CA ASN A 331 -21.80 0.98 13.63
C ASN A 331 -20.44 1.47 13.10
N ASN A 332 -19.39 0.65 13.20
CA ASN A 332 -18.00 1.05 12.97
C ASN A 332 -17.47 0.70 11.57
N THR A 333 -18.24 0.03 10.72
CA THR A 333 -17.77 -0.49 9.43
C THR A 333 -17.01 0.54 8.60
N LEU A 334 -17.57 1.75 8.38
CA LEU A 334 -16.90 2.79 7.60
C LEU A 334 -15.63 3.32 8.27
N ALA A 335 -15.62 3.45 9.60
CA ALA A 335 -14.45 3.93 10.32
C ALA A 335 -13.29 2.90 10.25
N LEU A 336 -13.61 1.60 10.20
CA LEU A 336 -12.65 0.52 10.01
C LEU A 336 -12.11 0.45 8.58
N ILE A 337 -12.99 0.61 7.58
CA ILE A 337 -12.56 0.73 6.19
C ILE A 337 -11.66 1.96 6.03
N ALA A 338 -12.03 3.12 6.59
CA ALA A 338 -11.21 4.31 6.55
C ALA A 338 -9.84 4.12 7.23
N LEU A 339 -9.81 3.39 8.35
CA LEU A 339 -8.57 3.01 9.03
C LEU A 339 -7.68 2.15 8.12
N GLU A 340 -8.22 1.09 7.53
CA GLU A 340 -7.50 0.20 6.61
C GLU A 340 -6.87 1.01 5.46
N PHE A 341 -7.64 1.92 4.86
CA PHE A 341 -7.20 2.78 3.77
C PHE A 341 -6.08 3.76 4.15
N VAL A 342 -5.84 4.01 5.44
CA VAL A 342 -4.74 4.85 5.92
C VAL A 342 -3.50 4.03 6.28
N LEU A 343 -3.58 2.71 6.36
CA LEU A 343 -2.43 1.87 6.71
C LEU A 343 -1.39 1.76 5.58
N PRO A 344 -0.09 1.65 5.94
CA PRO A 344 1.00 1.48 4.99
C PRO A 344 0.96 0.06 4.41
N GLY A 345 0.87 -0.08 3.10
CA GLY A 345 0.70 -1.40 2.48
C GLY A 345 -0.18 -1.36 1.24
N THR A 346 -0.78 -2.48 0.92
CA THR A 346 -1.89 -2.65 -0.03
C THR A 346 -3.14 -2.99 0.79
N VAL A 347 -4.32 -2.61 0.33
CA VAL A 347 -5.58 -2.81 1.08
C VAL A 347 -6.56 -3.61 0.25
N SER A 348 -7.55 -4.23 0.88
CA SER A 348 -8.52 -5.09 0.22
C SER A 348 -9.94 -4.79 0.62
N ILE A 349 -10.79 -4.61 -0.37
CA ILE A 349 -12.23 -4.52 -0.16
C ILE A 349 -12.81 -5.89 -0.46
N PHE A 350 -13.48 -6.51 0.51
CA PHE A 350 -14.26 -7.71 0.28
C PHE A 350 -15.63 -7.31 -0.28
N TYR A 351 -16.10 -8.00 -1.33
CA TYR A 351 -17.35 -7.64 -1.99
C TYR A 351 -18.52 -7.52 -0.99
N GLY A 352 -19.26 -6.42 -1.09
CA GLY A 352 -20.38 -6.10 -0.22
C GLY A 352 -20.00 -5.27 1.02
N ASP A 353 -18.74 -5.20 1.43
CA ASP A 353 -18.33 -4.33 2.54
C ASP A 353 -18.51 -2.84 2.18
N GLU A 354 -18.43 -2.52 0.88
CA GLU A 354 -18.67 -1.19 0.32
C GLU A 354 -20.13 -0.72 0.35
N ILE A 355 -21.06 -1.63 0.62
CA ILE A 355 -22.47 -1.32 0.87
C ILE A 355 -22.91 -1.70 2.29
N GLY A 356 -21.95 -2.10 3.15
CA GLY A 356 -22.23 -2.56 4.51
C GLY A 356 -23.08 -3.84 4.54
N LEU A 357 -22.96 -4.71 3.55
CA LEU A 357 -23.71 -5.97 3.46
C LEU A 357 -23.47 -6.82 4.70
N GLY A 358 -24.53 -7.22 5.40
CA GLY A 358 -24.48 -8.08 6.57
C GLY A 358 -24.46 -9.56 6.23
N ASN A 359 -24.19 -10.38 7.23
CA ASN A 359 -24.41 -11.83 7.18
C ASN A 359 -25.90 -12.20 7.13
N VAL A 360 -26.15 -13.47 6.82
CA VAL A 360 -27.46 -14.12 6.97
C VAL A 360 -27.46 -15.07 8.17
N GLU A 361 -28.48 -15.00 9.03
CA GLU A 361 -28.77 -16.02 10.04
C GLU A 361 -29.24 -17.29 9.35
N SER A 362 -28.60 -18.41 9.67
CA SER A 362 -29.08 -19.74 9.29
C SER A 362 -28.95 -20.66 10.50
N ASP A 363 -30.05 -21.36 10.81
CA ASP A 363 -30.16 -22.31 11.91
C ASP A 363 -29.28 -23.58 11.73
N LEU A 364 -28.63 -23.76 10.58
CA LEU A 364 -27.73 -24.88 10.34
C LEU A 364 -26.25 -24.47 10.51
N HIS A 365 -25.60 -25.13 11.47
CA HIS A 365 -24.21 -24.92 11.83
C HIS A 365 -23.19 -24.98 10.67
N GLN A 366 -22.19 -24.09 10.81
CA GLN A 366 -20.85 -24.05 10.19
C GLN A 366 -20.72 -23.48 8.75
N HIS A 367 -20.09 -22.30 8.69
CA HIS A 367 -19.36 -21.70 7.54
C HIS A 367 -20.16 -21.12 6.36
N LYS A 368 -21.45 -20.78 6.55
CA LYS A 368 -22.30 -20.19 5.49
C LYS A 368 -22.62 -18.70 5.65
N TYR A 369 -22.16 -18.05 6.73
CA TYR A 369 -22.67 -16.75 7.18
C TYR A 369 -22.35 -15.54 6.27
N ASN A 370 -21.25 -15.56 5.52
CA ASN A 370 -20.72 -14.38 4.81
C ASN A 370 -20.86 -14.41 3.28
N LYS A 371 -21.37 -15.51 2.68
CA LYS A 371 -21.49 -15.70 1.22
C LYS A 371 -22.80 -15.14 0.65
N VAL A 372 -23.20 -13.99 1.15
CA VAL A 372 -24.46 -13.32 0.78
C VAL A 372 -24.35 -12.81 -0.67
N PRO A 373 -25.41 -12.94 -1.47
CA PRO A 373 -25.47 -12.34 -2.80
C PRO A 373 -25.25 -10.84 -2.76
N MET A 374 -24.45 -10.32 -3.69
CA MET A 374 -24.24 -8.87 -3.83
C MET A 374 -25.51 -8.20 -4.35
N THR A 375 -25.84 -7.05 -3.76
CA THR A 375 -26.97 -6.22 -4.18
C THR A 375 -26.47 -4.97 -4.88
N PHE A 376 -26.89 -4.75 -6.13
CA PHE A 376 -26.53 -3.57 -6.92
C PHE A 376 -27.71 -2.58 -6.95
N SER A 377 -27.41 -1.28 -6.93
CA SER A 377 -28.41 -0.20 -6.93
C SER A 377 -29.26 -0.14 -8.20
N ASP A 378 -28.65 -0.50 -9.34
CA ASP A 378 -29.20 -0.21 -10.67
C ASP A 378 -30.17 -1.29 -11.18
N GLU A 379 -30.49 -2.28 -10.35
CA GLU A 379 -31.22 -3.46 -10.78
C GLU A 379 -32.52 -3.65 -10.01
N ASN A 380 -33.64 -3.57 -10.75
CA ASN A 380 -34.93 -4.07 -10.30
C ASN A 380 -34.78 -5.57 -10.04
N ASN A 381 -34.70 -6.03 -8.78
CA ASN A 381 -34.91 -7.37 -8.17
C ASN A 381 -34.90 -8.69 -9.02
N ASN A 382 -34.43 -8.69 -10.26
CA ASN A 382 -34.66 -9.74 -11.25
C ASN A 382 -33.43 -10.60 -11.51
N SER A 383 -32.24 -10.19 -11.04
CA SER A 383 -31.11 -11.13 -10.89
C SER A 383 -31.22 -11.82 -9.53
N VAL A 384 -32.23 -12.67 -9.41
CA VAL A 384 -32.44 -13.46 -8.19
C VAL A 384 -31.42 -14.60 -8.22
N ILE A 385 -30.22 -14.34 -7.68
CA ILE A 385 -29.35 -15.42 -7.21
C ILE A 385 -30.23 -16.25 -6.27
N ASP A 386 -30.42 -17.54 -6.52
CA ASP A 386 -31.35 -18.37 -5.76
C ASP A 386 -30.82 -18.48 -4.34
N VAL A 387 -31.36 -17.68 -3.42
CA VAL A 387 -30.97 -17.69 -2.03
C VAL A 387 -31.98 -18.57 -1.32
N SER A 388 -31.63 -19.83 -1.06
CA SER A 388 -32.33 -20.66 -0.08
C SER A 388 -32.19 -20.12 1.36
N PHE A 389 -31.73 -18.87 1.52
CA PHE A 389 -31.43 -18.20 2.78
C PHE A 389 -32.18 -16.87 2.79
N ASN A 390 -33.07 -16.69 3.77
CA ASN A 390 -33.72 -15.39 4.00
C ASN A 390 -32.66 -14.39 4.46
N PRO A 391 -32.35 -13.32 3.72
CA PRO A 391 -31.39 -12.33 4.19
C PRO A 391 -31.89 -11.70 5.49
N VAL A 392 -31.03 -11.64 6.51
CA VAL A 392 -31.34 -10.95 7.76
C VAL A 392 -31.32 -9.46 7.49
N ASP A 393 -32.52 -8.86 7.49
CA ASP A 393 -32.88 -7.45 7.73
C ASP A 393 -31.74 -6.42 7.84
N LYS A 394 -30.94 -6.24 6.79
CA LYS A 394 -30.12 -5.04 6.58
C LYS A 394 -30.17 -4.62 5.13
N ASN A 395 -30.89 -3.53 4.87
CA ASN A 395 -30.87 -2.86 3.58
C ASN A 395 -29.44 -2.37 3.29
N PRO A 396 -28.90 -2.60 2.09
CA PRO A 396 -27.58 -2.11 1.71
C PRO A 396 -27.52 -0.58 1.77
N ASN A 397 -26.43 -0.05 2.31
CA ASN A 397 -26.22 1.39 2.43
C ASN A 397 -25.29 1.89 1.31
N TYR A 398 -25.89 2.32 0.20
CA TYR A 398 -25.15 2.80 -0.97
C TYR A 398 -24.37 4.11 -0.73
N ASN A 399 -24.62 4.85 0.36
CA ASN A 399 -23.83 6.05 0.69
C ASN A 399 -22.38 5.71 1.04
N PHE A 400 -22.10 4.46 1.42
CA PHE A 400 -20.75 3.99 1.73
C PHE A 400 -19.84 4.00 0.48
N ILE A 401 -20.43 3.85 -0.71
CA ILE A 401 -19.73 3.86 -1.98
C ILE A 401 -19.02 5.20 -2.19
N ASP A 402 -19.69 6.33 -1.94
CA ASP A 402 -19.12 7.66 -2.14
C ASP A 402 -17.95 7.93 -1.17
N VAL A 403 -18.06 7.44 0.08
CA VAL A 403 -17.00 7.49 1.07
C VAL A 403 -15.78 6.70 0.60
N ILE A 404 -15.98 5.48 0.10
CA ILE A 404 -14.91 4.62 -0.38
C ILE A 404 -14.25 5.22 -1.62
N LYS A 405 -15.01 5.73 -2.58
CA LYS A 405 -14.46 6.45 -3.75
C LYS A 405 -13.58 7.63 -3.33
N SER A 406 -14.02 8.40 -2.34
CA SER A 406 -13.23 9.50 -1.76
C SER A 406 -11.92 9.01 -1.15
N LEU A 407 -11.98 7.96 -0.33
CA LEU A 407 -10.79 7.32 0.28
C LEU A 407 -9.83 6.76 -0.79
N SER A 408 -10.35 6.08 -1.81
CA SER A 408 -9.58 5.55 -2.94
C SER A 408 -8.88 6.65 -3.72
N LYS A 409 -9.58 7.76 -3.99
CA LYS A 409 -9.00 8.93 -4.65
C LYS A 409 -7.88 9.55 -3.83
N VAL A 410 -8.07 9.69 -2.52
CA VAL A 410 -7.02 10.20 -1.63
C VAL A 410 -5.81 9.28 -1.60
N ARG A 411 -6.02 7.97 -1.46
CA ARG A 411 -4.94 6.97 -1.41
C ARG A 411 -4.11 6.96 -2.69
N SER A 412 -4.76 6.96 -3.86
CA SER A 412 -4.07 6.95 -5.16
C SER A 412 -3.17 8.16 -5.40
N HIS A 413 -3.56 9.35 -4.90
CA HIS A 413 -2.81 10.59 -5.10
C HIS A 413 -1.84 10.93 -3.95
N THR A 414 -1.89 10.20 -2.84
CA THR A 414 -1.15 10.55 -1.61
C THR A 414 -0.20 9.42 -1.18
N PRO A 415 1.03 9.36 -1.73
CA PRO A 415 2.02 8.34 -1.37
C PRO A 415 2.38 8.31 0.11
N THR A 416 2.23 9.43 0.83
CA THR A 416 2.38 9.49 2.29
C THR A 416 1.56 8.43 3.03
N ILE A 417 0.41 8.04 2.48
CA ILE A 417 -0.53 7.10 3.10
C ILE A 417 -0.10 5.65 2.89
N TYR A 418 0.29 5.24 1.69
CA TYR A 418 0.50 3.82 1.43
C TYR A 418 1.97 3.37 1.52
N LEU A 419 2.93 4.30 1.46
CA LEU A 419 4.34 3.95 1.54
C LEU A 419 4.70 3.38 2.92
N ARG A 420 5.51 2.32 2.92
CA ARG A 420 5.87 1.55 4.12
C ARG A 420 6.82 2.29 5.08
N ASN A 421 7.83 2.95 4.54
CA ASN A 421 8.94 3.56 5.27
C ASN A 421 9.70 4.55 4.37
N ILE A 422 10.62 5.30 4.98
CA ILE A 422 11.47 6.26 4.28
C ILE A 422 12.88 5.68 4.20
N TYR A 423 13.42 5.59 2.98
CA TYR A 423 14.80 5.18 2.76
C TYR A 423 15.68 6.40 2.55
N LYS A 424 16.66 6.58 3.43
CA LYS A 424 17.62 7.68 3.33
C LYS A 424 19.01 7.21 3.74
N ASP A 425 19.98 7.34 2.84
CA ASP A 425 21.40 7.05 3.09
C ASP A 425 21.65 5.65 3.68
N GLY A 426 20.92 4.64 3.18
CA GLY A 426 21.01 3.25 3.66
C GLY A 426 20.25 2.93 4.94
N ASN A 427 19.64 3.94 5.59
CA ASN A 427 18.83 3.77 6.79
C ASN A 427 17.33 3.72 6.47
N VAL A 428 16.61 2.88 7.21
CA VAL A 428 15.16 2.76 7.17
C VAL A 428 14.57 3.60 8.31
N LEU A 429 13.84 4.66 7.95
CA LEU A 429 13.19 5.54 8.91
C LEU A 429 11.68 5.28 8.94
N LYS A 430 11.11 5.38 10.14
CA LYS A 430 9.66 5.28 10.37
C LYS A 430 8.93 6.47 9.71
N ASN A 431 7.72 6.21 9.23
CA ASN A 431 6.88 7.20 8.54
C ASN A 431 5.42 7.20 9.04
N MET A 432 5.20 6.59 10.21
CA MET A 432 3.89 6.41 10.83
C MET A 432 4.01 6.43 12.35
N GLU A 433 3.03 7.00 13.05
CA GLU A 433 2.92 6.90 14.49
C GLU A 433 1.44 6.81 14.91
N ILE A 434 1.14 5.86 15.82
CA ILE A 434 -0.19 5.74 16.43
C ILE A 434 -0.11 6.43 17.79
N ARG A 435 -0.72 7.61 17.90
CA ARG A 435 -0.74 8.40 19.14
C ARG A 435 -1.83 7.88 20.05
N LYS A 436 -1.54 7.84 21.36
CA LYS A 436 -2.53 7.45 22.37
C LYS A 436 -3.29 8.70 22.82
N THR A 437 -4.59 8.64 22.70
CA THR A 437 -5.53 9.66 23.19
C THR A 437 -6.51 8.99 24.15
N GLU A 438 -7.81 9.28 24.01
CA GLU A 438 -8.88 8.70 24.81
C GLU A 438 -9.19 7.23 24.45
N GLU A 439 -9.91 6.52 25.32
CA GLU A 439 -10.13 5.06 25.21
C GLU A 439 -10.79 4.59 23.90
N ASN A 440 -11.43 5.49 23.14
CA ASN A 440 -12.08 5.16 21.88
C ASN A 440 -11.62 5.97 20.65
N LEU A 441 -10.58 6.80 20.81
CA LEU A 441 -10.09 7.68 19.75
C LEU A 441 -8.74 7.18 19.23
N VAL A 442 -8.69 6.88 17.93
CA VAL A 442 -7.47 6.44 17.22
C VAL A 442 -6.93 7.61 16.41
N VAL A 443 -5.70 8.01 16.73
CA VAL A 443 -4.99 9.05 15.98
C VAL A 443 -3.75 8.45 15.33
N ILE A 444 -3.70 8.47 14.00
CA ILE A 444 -2.57 7.97 13.22
C ILE A 444 -1.97 9.12 12.43
N GLU A 445 -0.70 9.40 12.69
CA GLU A 445 0.08 10.37 11.95
C GLU A 445 0.96 9.67 10.91
N ARG A 446 0.98 10.21 9.68
CA ARG A 446 1.77 9.71 8.55
C ARG A 446 2.54 10.84 7.90
N TRP A 447 3.85 10.69 7.72
CA TRP A 447 4.69 11.72 7.10
C TRP A 447 5.56 11.11 6.00
N TYR A 448 5.88 11.92 4.98
CA TYR A 448 6.81 11.51 3.94
C TYR A 448 7.62 12.72 3.45
N PRO A 449 8.92 12.56 3.11
CA PRO A 449 9.77 13.66 2.69
C PRO A 449 9.17 14.43 1.51
N ARG A 450 9.25 15.77 1.58
CA ARG A 450 8.70 16.70 0.57
C ARG A 450 7.19 16.57 0.32
N ARG A 451 6.45 15.89 1.20
CA ARG A 451 4.99 15.82 1.20
C ARG A 451 4.41 16.45 2.47
N ASN A 452 3.11 16.68 2.47
CA ASN A 452 2.39 17.06 3.69
C ASN A 452 2.18 15.82 4.57
N THR A 453 2.14 16.06 5.87
CA THR A 453 1.75 15.06 6.85
C THR A 453 0.25 14.83 6.76
N CYS A 454 -0.17 13.57 6.84
CA CYS A 454 -1.56 13.18 6.90
C CYS A 454 -1.86 12.67 8.32
N VAL A 455 -3.01 13.06 8.86
CA VAL A 455 -3.48 12.60 10.17
C VAL A 455 -4.84 11.95 9.99
N PHE A 456 -4.97 10.71 10.43
CA PHE A 456 -6.25 10.05 10.58
C PHE A 456 -6.72 10.17 12.02
N VAL A 457 -7.98 10.54 12.20
CA VAL A 457 -8.66 10.55 13.49
C VAL A 457 -9.94 9.74 13.35
N GLY A 458 -10.03 8.63 14.06
CA GLY A 458 -11.20 7.75 14.09
C GLY A 458 -11.74 7.62 15.50
N ASN A 459 -13.00 8.00 15.71
CA ASN A 459 -13.75 7.68 16.92
C ASN A 459 -14.48 6.35 16.68
N LEU A 460 -13.96 5.26 17.24
CA LEU A 460 -14.53 3.92 17.11
C LEU A 460 -15.51 3.59 18.25
N GLY A 461 -15.84 4.58 19.09
CA GLY A 461 -16.80 4.47 20.18
C GLY A 461 -18.20 4.94 19.80
N SER A 462 -19.17 4.55 20.63
CA SER A 462 -20.58 4.91 20.47
C SER A 462 -20.95 6.32 20.97
N VAL A 463 -19.99 7.05 21.56
CA VAL A 463 -20.21 8.39 22.14
C VAL A 463 -19.31 9.40 21.43
N SER A 464 -19.81 10.61 21.23
CA SER A 464 -19.01 11.72 20.69
C SER A 464 -17.89 12.10 21.67
N ILE A 465 -16.67 12.22 21.17
CA ILE A 465 -15.50 12.58 21.95
C ILE A 465 -15.14 14.03 21.64
N THR A 466 -15.02 14.88 22.67
CA THR A 466 -14.51 16.25 22.52
C THR A 466 -13.14 16.33 23.16
N THR A 467 -12.12 16.57 22.34
CA THR A 467 -10.74 16.51 22.78
C THR A 467 -9.93 17.66 22.18
N ASP A 468 -8.87 18.06 22.87
CA ASP A 468 -7.95 19.08 22.41
C ASP A 468 -6.68 18.41 21.88
N LEU A 469 -6.49 18.48 20.56
CA LEU A 469 -5.31 17.95 19.89
C LEU A 469 -4.34 19.07 19.48
N SER A 470 -4.59 20.33 19.90
CA SER A 470 -3.75 21.50 19.58
C SER A 470 -2.31 21.35 20.07
N THR A 471 -2.10 20.56 21.13
CA THR A 471 -0.78 20.19 21.65
C THR A 471 0.05 19.35 20.67
N MET A 472 -0.62 18.62 19.77
CA MET A 472 0.00 17.74 18.77
C MET A 472 0.01 18.37 17.38
N PHE A 473 -1.10 19.01 16.99
CA PHE A 473 -1.33 19.51 15.65
C PHE A 473 -2.07 20.85 15.70
N TYR A 474 -1.70 21.83 14.88
CA TYR A 474 -2.41 23.12 14.84
C TYR A 474 -3.77 23.01 14.14
N GLY A 475 -3.76 22.49 12.91
CA GLY A 475 -4.95 22.32 12.08
C GLY A 475 -4.64 21.63 10.76
N GLY A 476 -5.67 21.33 9.99
CA GLY A 476 -5.52 20.72 8.68
C GLY A 476 -6.81 20.72 7.88
N THR A 477 -6.69 20.47 6.58
CA THR A 477 -7.83 20.33 5.67
C THR A 477 -8.28 18.88 5.63
N VAL A 478 -9.58 18.62 5.78
CA VAL A 478 -10.15 17.27 5.63
C VAL A 478 -10.06 16.87 4.15
N ILE A 479 -9.42 15.74 3.87
CA ILE A 479 -9.26 15.22 2.50
C ILE A 479 -10.19 14.03 2.22
N ALA A 480 -10.55 13.26 3.23
CA ALA A 480 -11.53 12.19 3.17
C ALA A 480 -12.11 11.93 4.56
N GLY A 481 -13.26 11.27 4.65
CA GLY A 481 -13.86 10.88 5.92
C GLY A 481 -15.20 10.20 5.73
N THR A 482 -15.75 9.67 6.82
CA THR A 482 -17.05 8.98 6.82
C THR A 482 -18.21 9.91 6.48
N ASN A 483 -18.04 11.23 6.71
CA ASN A 483 -18.95 12.26 6.23
C ASN A 483 -18.27 13.03 5.09
N VAL A 484 -18.74 12.80 3.86
CA VAL A 484 -18.19 13.41 2.64
C VAL A 484 -18.39 14.94 2.63
N SER A 485 -19.41 15.45 3.31
CA SER A 485 -19.68 16.89 3.38
C SER A 485 -18.57 17.69 4.07
N LEU A 486 -17.77 17.05 4.93
CA LEU A 486 -16.64 17.69 5.61
C LEU A 486 -15.40 17.82 4.71
N VAL A 487 -15.36 17.13 3.56
CA VAL A 487 -14.20 17.13 2.68
C VAL A 487 -13.96 18.53 2.11
N GLY A 488 -12.77 19.07 2.34
CA GLY A 488 -12.38 20.43 1.98
C GLY A 488 -12.49 21.45 3.11
N GLU A 489 -13.14 21.10 4.23
CA GLU A 489 -13.18 21.98 5.41
C GLU A 489 -11.84 21.99 6.14
N VAL A 490 -11.51 23.15 6.73
CA VAL A 490 -10.32 23.33 7.57
C VAL A 490 -10.75 23.17 9.03
N ILE A 491 -10.11 22.23 9.71
CA ILE A 491 -10.35 21.95 11.14
C ILE A 491 -9.13 22.40 11.92
N TYR A 492 -9.35 23.26 12.92
CA TYR A 492 -8.36 23.59 13.94
C TYR A 492 -8.56 22.67 15.13
N PHE A 493 -7.47 22.15 15.69
CA PHE A 493 -7.54 21.13 16.74
C PHE A 493 -7.75 21.67 18.16
N ASP A 494 -8.12 22.95 18.29
CA ASP A 494 -8.55 23.56 19.54
C ASP A 494 -9.97 23.07 19.88
N LYS A 495 -10.04 22.08 20.77
CA LYS A 495 -11.29 21.51 21.32
C LYS A 495 -12.29 21.07 20.23
N VAL A 496 -11.93 20.03 19.49
CA VAL A 496 -12.75 19.46 18.41
C VAL A 496 -13.62 18.31 18.91
N THR A 497 -14.86 18.25 18.43
CA THR A 497 -15.79 17.15 18.70
C THR A 497 -15.81 16.17 17.52
N PHE A 498 -15.49 14.91 17.79
CA PHE A 498 -15.56 13.80 16.84
C PHE A 498 -16.85 12.99 17.07
N PRO A 499 -17.75 12.92 16.07
CA PRO A 499 -18.98 12.11 16.17
C PRO A 499 -18.68 10.62 16.45
N PRO A 500 -19.62 9.88 17.05
CA PRO A 500 -19.45 8.45 17.27
C PRO A 500 -19.33 7.68 15.95
N ASN A 501 -18.54 6.60 15.95
CA ASN A 501 -18.31 5.71 14.81
C ASN A 501 -17.92 6.45 13.51
N SER A 502 -17.17 7.53 13.63
CA SER A 502 -16.77 8.39 12.52
C SER A 502 -15.26 8.43 12.39
N ALA A 503 -14.79 8.66 11.16
CA ALA A 503 -13.38 8.82 10.90
C ALA A 503 -13.14 9.92 9.87
N ILE A 504 -12.06 10.66 10.06
CA ILE A 504 -11.62 11.68 9.13
C ILE A 504 -10.13 11.53 8.86
N VAL A 505 -9.73 11.85 7.63
CA VAL A 505 -8.36 11.95 7.18
C VAL A 505 -8.10 13.41 6.85
N LEU A 506 -7.09 13.97 7.48
CA LEU A 506 -6.69 15.37 7.34
C LEU A 506 -5.31 15.44 6.70
N LYS A 507 -5.11 16.48 5.89
CA LYS A 507 -3.81 16.93 5.43
C LYS A 507 -3.41 18.13 6.29
N LEU A 508 -2.33 17.99 7.05
CA LEU A 508 -1.83 19.09 7.87
C LEU A 508 -1.30 20.21 6.98
N GLU A 509 -1.58 21.44 7.40
CA GLU A 509 -0.94 22.64 6.86
C GLU A 509 0.50 22.71 7.39
N LYS A 510 1.42 23.16 6.53
CA LYS A 510 2.85 23.25 6.86
C LYS A 510 3.24 24.63 7.34
#